data_AF-A0A7X8VSE9-F1
#
_entry.id   AF-A0A7X8VSE9-F1
#
_cell.length_a   1.000
_cell.length_b   1.000
_cell.length_c   1.000
_cell.angle_alpha   90.00
_cell.angle_beta   90.00
_cell.angle_gamma   90.00
#
_symmetry.space_group_name_H-M   'P 1'
#
loop_
_entity.id
_entity.type
_entity.pdbx_description
1 polymer ?
#
loop_
_entity_poly.entity_id
_entity_poly.type
_entity_poly.pdbx_seq_one_letter_code
_entity_poly.pdbx_strand_id
1 'polypeptide(L)'
;MGKNKFRYGWLVKWILAAILIAAGILMKIYDVEVVYATTGIAIVIFSLARVVPLIKTLKKEAVRTINLIEIIFDTIMGGVMIYVVFSGKAGEQFWISLYGYLLAAFFYARGLIYFVCFYYFEEKSEQLKFWFHIVCLSLGAALLVLTILKRDIISTLGWIVLFISVGGGLYLVYDGYGGYRKYRETSKALNEEKKPKKTPKVEKDLPKPTPEIPEEKEETYIN
;
A
#
# COMPACT_ATOMS: atom_id res chain seq x y z
N MET A 1 -4.25 -2.32 27.48
CA MET A 1 -3.00 -2.70 26.77
C MET A 1 -2.99 -2.05 25.39
N GLY A 2 -2.28 -0.93 25.24
CA GLY A 2 -2.17 -0.24 23.94
C GLY A 2 -1.26 -1.04 23.00
N LYS A 3 -1.80 -1.50 21.87
CA LYS A 3 -1.04 -2.19 20.82
C LYS A 3 0.18 -1.35 20.44
N ASN A 4 1.38 -1.93 20.53
CA ASN A 4 2.61 -1.33 20.06
C ASN A 4 2.45 -0.94 18.58
N LYS A 5 2.16 0.34 18.31
CA LYS A 5 2.27 0.91 16.96
C LYS A 5 3.74 0.79 16.57
N PHE A 6 4.01 0.10 15.46
CA PHE A 6 5.34 -0.14 14.91
C PHE A 6 6.23 1.12 14.95
N ARG A 7 7.11 1.25 15.97
CA ARG A 7 8.02 2.41 16.14
C ARG A 7 9.00 2.59 14.99
N TYR A 8 9.25 1.51 14.22
CA TYR A 8 10.16 1.47 13.07
C TYR A 8 9.44 1.32 11.73
N GLY A 9 8.12 1.56 11.67
CA GLY A 9 7.37 1.47 10.41
C GLY A 9 7.90 2.41 9.31
N TRP A 10 8.56 3.51 9.68
CA TRP A 10 9.25 4.40 8.74
C TRP A 10 10.44 3.74 8.04
N LEU A 11 11.21 2.90 8.76
CA LEU A 11 12.39 2.23 8.21
C LEU A 11 11.98 1.18 7.17
N VAL A 12 10.92 0.42 7.48
CA VAL A 12 10.34 -0.55 6.54
C VAL A 12 9.88 0.15 5.26
N LYS A 13 9.22 1.31 5.37
CA LYS A 13 8.78 2.09 4.19
C LYS A 13 9.96 2.57 3.33
N TRP A 14 11.07 3.00 3.94
CA TRP A 14 12.26 3.40 3.20
C TRP A 14 12.97 2.24 2.51
N ILE A 15 13.06 1.08 3.18
CA ILE A 15 13.59 -0.14 2.55
C ILE A 15 12.71 -0.55 1.36
N LEU A 16 11.39 -0.54 1.53
CA LEU A 16 10.45 -0.84 0.44
C LEU A 16 10.55 0.16 -0.71
N ALA A 17 10.73 1.46 -0.42
CA ALA A 17 10.94 2.48 -1.43
C ALA A 17 12.21 2.22 -2.25
N ALA A 18 13.31 1.89 -1.58
CA ALA A 18 14.58 1.56 -2.24
C ALA A 18 14.45 0.32 -3.12
N ILE A 19 13.81 -0.75 -2.63
CA ILE A 19 13.55 -1.98 -3.41
C ILE A 19 12.67 -1.67 -4.62
N LEU A 20 11.63 -0.85 -4.46
CA LEU A 20 10.71 -0.52 -5.54
C LEU A 20 11.39 0.29 -6.65
N ILE A 21 12.16 1.31 -6.29
CA ILE A 21 12.92 2.13 -7.24
C ILE A 21 13.98 1.28 -7.93
N ALA A 22 14.74 0.49 -7.16
CA ALA A 22 15.72 -0.45 -7.72
C ALA A 22 15.03 -1.39 -8.71
N ALA A 23 13.93 -2.05 -8.34
CA ALA A 23 13.20 -2.95 -9.24
C ALA A 23 12.76 -2.25 -10.54
N GLY A 24 12.30 -1.00 -10.48
CA GLY A 24 11.94 -0.22 -11.67
C GLY A 24 13.13 0.09 -12.57
N ILE A 25 14.26 0.51 -11.98
CA ILE A 25 15.52 0.77 -12.71
C ILE A 25 16.05 -0.52 -13.34
N LEU A 26 16.07 -1.60 -12.56
CA LEU A 26 16.54 -2.91 -12.98
C LEU A 26 15.68 -3.45 -14.13
N MET A 27 14.35 -3.32 -14.09
CA MET A 27 13.50 -3.67 -15.24
C MET A 27 13.76 -2.83 -16.49
N LYS A 28 14.28 -1.60 -16.35
CA LYS A 28 14.62 -0.76 -17.49
C LYS A 28 16.00 -1.05 -18.07
N ILE A 29 16.95 -1.43 -17.22
CA ILE A 29 18.37 -1.60 -17.57
C ILE A 29 18.69 -3.05 -17.96
N TYR A 30 18.00 -4.05 -17.39
CA TYR A 30 18.31 -5.46 -17.63
C TYR A 30 17.66 -6.04 -18.88
N ASP A 31 18.25 -7.16 -19.30
CA ASP A 31 17.82 -7.97 -20.43
C ASP A 31 16.39 -8.48 -20.33
N VAL A 32 15.85 -8.85 -21.50
CA VAL A 32 14.51 -9.43 -21.71
C VAL A 32 14.15 -10.48 -20.65
N GLU A 33 15.11 -11.32 -20.27
CA GLU A 33 14.98 -12.36 -19.26
C GLU A 33 14.51 -11.85 -17.89
N VAL A 34 15.07 -10.74 -17.40
CA VAL A 34 14.76 -10.21 -16.07
C VAL A 34 13.33 -9.65 -16.04
N VAL A 35 12.92 -8.96 -17.10
CA VAL A 35 11.56 -8.43 -17.22
C VAL A 35 10.55 -9.57 -17.28
N TYR A 36 10.85 -10.61 -18.05
CA TYR A 36 10.01 -11.78 -18.22
C TYR A 36 9.87 -12.56 -16.91
N ALA A 37 10.97 -12.79 -16.18
CA ALA A 37 10.98 -13.46 -14.89
C ALA A 37 10.21 -12.66 -13.83
N THR A 38 10.49 -11.36 -13.73
CA THR A 38 9.89 -10.51 -12.70
C THR A 38 8.38 -10.38 -12.92
N THR A 39 7.94 -10.23 -14.17
CA THR A 39 6.52 -10.19 -14.54
C THR A 39 5.84 -11.53 -14.20
N GLY A 40 6.44 -12.65 -14.62
CA GLY A 40 5.89 -13.99 -14.37
C GLY A 40 5.74 -14.31 -12.88
N ILE A 41 6.79 -14.04 -12.09
CA ILE A 41 6.78 -14.23 -10.64
C ILE A 41 5.72 -13.34 -9.98
N ALA A 42 5.65 -12.06 -10.37
CA ALA A 42 4.63 -11.15 -9.83
C ALA A 42 3.22 -11.67 -10.11
N ILE A 43 2.93 -12.07 -11.35
CA ILE A 43 1.61 -12.61 -11.75
C ILE A 43 1.26 -13.83 -10.89
N VAL A 44 2.17 -14.80 -10.73
CA VAL A 44 1.93 -16.01 -9.92
C VAL A 44 1.69 -15.67 -8.45
N ILE A 45 2.52 -14.80 -7.85
CA ILE A 45 2.36 -14.44 -6.44
C ILE A 45 1.01 -13.72 -6.23
N PHE A 46 0.68 -12.74 -7.08
CA PHE A 46 -0.57 -12.00 -6.97
C PHE A 46 -1.81 -12.84 -7.32
N SER A 47 -1.71 -13.84 -8.21
CA SER A 47 -2.81 -14.76 -8.48
C SER A 47 -3.09 -15.66 -7.28
N LEU A 48 -2.06 -16.29 -6.72
CA LEU A 48 -2.20 -17.20 -5.58
C LEU A 48 -2.64 -16.48 -4.30
N ALA A 49 -2.10 -15.29 -4.03
CA ALA A 49 -2.48 -14.49 -2.86
C ALA A 49 -3.97 -14.12 -2.85
N ARG A 50 -4.62 -14.07 -4.03
CA ARG A 50 -6.05 -13.76 -4.16
C ARG A 50 -6.98 -14.93 -3.88
N VAL A 51 -6.50 -16.18 -3.95
CA VAL A 51 -7.35 -17.38 -3.81
C VAL A 51 -8.10 -17.39 -2.49
N VAL A 52 -7.37 -17.24 -1.37
CA VAL A 52 -7.95 -17.30 -0.03
C VAL A 52 -8.99 -16.19 0.23
N PRO A 53 -8.70 -14.90 0.00
CA PRO A 53 -9.70 -13.86 0.22
C PRO A 53 -10.91 -14.05 -0.69
N LEU A 54 -10.74 -14.38 -1.98
CA LEU A 54 -11.86 -14.56 -2.91
C LEU A 54 -12.83 -15.67 -2.47
N ILE A 55 -12.30 -16.82 -2.05
CA ILE A 55 -13.14 -17.93 -1.57
C ILE A 55 -13.93 -17.52 -0.32
N LYS A 56 -13.32 -16.72 0.56
CA LYS A 56 -13.93 -16.28 1.83
C LYS A 56 -14.91 -15.12 1.69
N THR A 57 -14.72 -14.22 0.72
CA THR A 57 -15.49 -12.96 0.63
C THR A 57 -16.62 -12.99 -0.38
N LEU A 58 -16.54 -13.82 -1.43
CA LEU A 58 -17.56 -13.86 -2.48
C LEU A 58 -18.78 -14.69 -2.06
N LYS A 59 -19.96 -14.08 -2.18
CA LYS A 59 -21.24 -14.70 -1.81
C LYS A 59 -21.82 -15.58 -2.92
N LYS A 60 -21.70 -15.13 -4.17
CA LYS A 60 -22.25 -15.81 -5.35
C LYS A 60 -21.27 -16.85 -5.88
N GLU A 61 -21.72 -18.09 -6.05
CA GLU A 61 -20.90 -19.19 -6.57
C GLU A 61 -20.39 -18.91 -7.98
N ALA A 62 -21.23 -18.41 -8.88
CA ALA A 62 -20.84 -18.09 -10.25
C ALA A 62 -19.69 -17.08 -10.30
N VAL A 63 -19.75 -16.02 -9.49
CA VAL A 63 -18.69 -14.98 -9.40
C VAL A 63 -17.39 -15.61 -8.88
N ARG A 64 -17.49 -16.44 -7.85
CA ARG A 64 -16.34 -17.16 -7.28
C ARG A 64 -15.69 -18.09 -8.29
N THR A 65 -16.49 -18.81 -9.07
CA THR A 65 -15.98 -19.72 -10.10
C THR A 65 -15.27 -18.97 -11.22
N ILE A 66 -15.86 -17.89 -11.74
CA ILE A 66 -15.23 -17.08 -12.81
C ILE A 66 -13.88 -16.50 -12.33
N ASN A 67 -13.84 -15.95 -11.11
CA ASN A 67 -12.60 -15.40 -10.54
C ASN A 67 -11.57 -16.50 -10.24
N LEU A 68 -11.99 -17.70 -9.83
CA LEU A 68 -11.09 -18.82 -9.62
C LEU A 68 -10.48 -19.30 -10.95
N ILE A 69 -11.29 -19.36 -12.00
CA ILE A 69 -10.82 -19.69 -13.36
C ILE A 69 -9.80 -18.66 -13.84
N GLU A 70 -10.07 -17.35 -13.65
CA GLU A 70 -9.09 -16.28 -13.94
C GLU A 70 -7.76 -16.53 -13.23
N ILE A 71 -7.79 -16.82 -11.93
CA ILE A 71 -6.58 -17.09 -11.15
C ILE A 71 -5.80 -18.28 -11.71
N ILE A 72 -6.49 -19.35 -12.11
CA ILE A 72 -5.83 -20.53 -12.68
C ILE A 72 -5.13 -20.14 -13.98
N PHE A 73 -5.82 -19.42 -14.88
CA PHE A 73 -5.21 -18.93 -16.12
C PHE A 73 -4.03 -18.00 -15.85
N ASP A 74 -4.17 -17.02 -14.96
CA ASP A 74 -3.08 -16.12 -14.57
C ASP A 74 -1.85 -16.89 -14.06
N THR A 75 -2.09 -17.88 -13.21
CA THR A 75 -1.02 -18.70 -12.62
C THR A 75 -0.31 -19.51 -13.70
N ILE A 76 -1.05 -20.08 -14.65
CA ILE A 76 -0.47 -20.80 -15.80
C ILE A 76 0.33 -19.82 -16.66
N MET A 77 -0.23 -18.66 -17.00
CA MET A 77 0.46 -17.64 -17.81
C MET A 77 1.78 -17.19 -17.14
N GLY A 78 1.74 -16.90 -15.84
CA GLY A 78 2.94 -16.55 -15.08
C GLY A 78 3.93 -17.71 -14.98
N GLY A 79 3.45 -18.95 -14.88
CA GLY A 79 4.28 -20.15 -14.92
C GLY A 79 4.97 -20.37 -16.27
N VAL A 80 4.25 -20.17 -17.38
CA VAL A 80 4.83 -20.13 -18.73
C VAL A 80 5.88 -19.03 -18.80
N MET A 81 5.61 -17.88 -18.19
CA MET A 81 6.57 -16.79 -18.19
C MET A 81 7.91 -17.22 -17.55
N ILE A 82 7.82 -17.78 -16.35
CA ILE A 82 8.99 -18.29 -15.61
C ILE A 82 9.73 -19.38 -16.40
N TYR A 83 8.99 -20.34 -16.98
CA TYR A 83 9.58 -21.45 -17.75
C TYR A 83 10.44 -20.97 -18.93
N VAL A 84 9.98 -19.97 -19.69
CA VAL A 84 10.69 -19.44 -20.85
C VAL A 84 12.05 -18.84 -20.48
N VAL A 85 12.14 -18.21 -19.32
CA VAL A 85 13.41 -17.67 -18.81
C VAL A 85 14.37 -18.80 -18.48
N PHE A 86 13.94 -19.78 -17.68
CA PHE A 86 14.80 -20.89 -17.27
C PHE A 86 15.14 -21.87 -18.41
N SER A 87 14.39 -21.83 -19.52
CA SER A 87 14.71 -22.58 -20.73
C SER A 87 15.63 -21.83 -21.71
N GLY A 88 16.05 -20.60 -21.39
CA GLY A 88 16.94 -19.79 -22.22
C GLY A 88 16.29 -19.26 -23.52
N LYS A 89 14.95 -19.25 -23.58
CA LYS A 89 14.20 -18.91 -24.79
C LYS A 89 13.66 -17.48 -24.80
N ALA A 90 13.85 -16.72 -23.72
CA ALA A 90 13.24 -15.40 -23.55
C ALA A 90 13.63 -14.40 -24.65
N GLY A 91 14.83 -14.52 -25.21
CA GLY A 91 15.30 -13.66 -26.30
C GLY A 91 14.76 -13.98 -27.69
N GLU A 92 14.07 -15.11 -27.91
CA GLU A 92 13.57 -15.46 -29.23
C GLU A 92 12.32 -14.64 -29.59
N GLN A 93 12.21 -14.23 -30.85
CA GLN A 93 11.12 -13.37 -31.34
C GLN A 93 9.72 -13.93 -31.04
N PHE A 94 9.56 -15.26 -31.10
CA PHE A 94 8.29 -15.92 -30.79
C PHE A 94 7.89 -15.67 -29.33
N TRP A 95 8.81 -15.87 -28.38
CA TRP A 95 8.53 -15.71 -26.95
C TRP A 95 8.35 -14.25 -26.55
N ILE A 96 9.11 -13.34 -27.16
CA ILE A 96 8.90 -11.89 -26.99
C ILE A 96 7.49 -11.49 -27.45
N SER A 97 7.01 -12.02 -28.57
CA SER A 97 5.66 -11.74 -29.07
C SER A 97 4.59 -12.38 -28.18
N LEU A 98 4.81 -13.63 -27.76
CA LEU A 98 3.91 -14.34 -26.86
C LEU A 98 3.75 -13.62 -25.52
N TYR A 99 4.84 -13.09 -24.97
CA TYR A 99 4.82 -12.25 -23.76
C TYR A 99 3.87 -11.06 -23.88
N GLY A 100 3.95 -10.34 -25.01
CA GLY A 100 3.04 -9.24 -25.31
C GLY A 100 1.58 -9.66 -25.31
N TYR A 101 1.26 -10.77 -25.98
CA TYR A 101 -0.10 -11.31 -26.03
C TYR A 101 -0.60 -11.79 -24.67
N LEU A 102 0.24 -12.47 -23.88
CA LEU A 102 -0.11 -12.94 -22.55
C LEU A 102 -0.41 -11.77 -21.60
N LEU A 103 0.38 -10.70 -21.65
CA LEU A 103 0.13 -9.50 -20.85
C LEU A 103 -1.12 -8.75 -21.29
N ALA A 104 -1.34 -8.60 -22.60
CA ALA A 104 -2.57 -8.04 -23.13
C ALA A 104 -3.78 -8.84 -22.65
N ALA A 105 -3.75 -10.17 -22.78
CA ALA A 105 -4.81 -11.05 -22.32
C ALA A 105 -5.05 -10.94 -20.81
N PHE A 106 -3.99 -10.92 -20.00
CA PHE A 106 -4.06 -10.76 -18.55
C PHE A 106 -4.78 -9.47 -18.14
N PHE A 107 -4.35 -8.32 -18.67
CA PHE A 107 -4.96 -7.03 -18.33
C PHE A 107 -6.39 -6.91 -18.87
N TYR A 108 -6.63 -7.39 -20.08
CA TYR A 108 -7.94 -7.33 -20.71
C TYR A 108 -8.95 -8.23 -20.02
N ALA A 109 -8.59 -9.49 -19.73
CA ALA A 109 -9.42 -10.43 -19.00
C ALA A 109 -9.75 -9.91 -17.60
N ARG A 110 -8.75 -9.37 -16.87
CA ARG A 110 -8.98 -8.76 -15.55
C ARG A 110 -10.02 -7.66 -15.59
N GLY A 111 -9.89 -6.72 -16.53
CA GLY A 111 -10.86 -5.64 -16.68
C GLY A 111 -12.25 -6.17 -17.02
N LEU A 112 -12.34 -7.06 -18.00
CA LEU A 112 -13.61 -7.60 -18.49
C LEU A 112 -14.34 -8.42 -17.43
N ILE A 113 -13.64 -9.31 -16.73
CA ILE A 113 -14.22 -10.13 -15.65
C ILE A 113 -14.76 -9.24 -14.54
N TYR A 114 -14.03 -8.18 -14.17
CA TYR A 114 -14.52 -7.21 -13.19
C TYR A 114 -15.83 -6.55 -13.66
N PHE A 115 -15.91 -6.06 -14.90
CA PHE A 115 -17.14 -5.42 -15.40
C PHE A 115 -18.30 -6.40 -15.52
N VAL A 116 -18.03 -7.66 -15.90
CA VAL A 116 -19.05 -8.71 -15.91
C VAL A 116 -19.58 -8.95 -14.49
N CYS A 117 -18.69 -9.09 -13.49
CA CYS A 117 -19.09 -9.24 -12.09
C CYS A 117 -19.86 -8.02 -11.57
N PHE A 118 -19.40 -6.82 -11.91
CA PHE A 118 -20.01 -5.57 -11.48
C PHE A 118 -21.41 -5.37 -12.08
N TYR A 119 -21.57 -5.57 -13.39
CA TYR A 119 -22.83 -5.30 -14.09
C TYR A 119 -23.84 -6.44 -13.97
N TYR A 120 -23.45 -7.68 -14.31
CA TYR A 120 -24.39 -8.81 -14.35
C TYR A 120 -24.60 -9.48 -12.99
N PHE A 121 -23.58 -9.45 -12.14
CA PHE A 121 -23.66 -10.08 -10.82
C PHE A 121 -23.85 -9.06 -9.69
N GLU A 122 -24.03 -7.78 -10.01
CA GLU A 122 -24.33 -6.70 -9.06
C GLU A 122 -23.34 -6.64 -7.88
N GLU A 123 -22.07 -7.00 -8.13
CA GLU A 123 -21.02 -6.91 -7.12
C GLU A 123 -20.72 -5.44 -6.80
N LYS A 124 -20.76 -5.10 -5.52
CA LYS A 124 -20.44 -3.73 -5.08
C LYS A 124 -18.98 -3.43 -5.36
N SER A 125 -18.70 -2.21 -5.82
CA SER A 125 -17.35 -1.76 -6.09
C SER A 125 -17.10 -0.34 -5.62
N GLU A 126 -15.86 -0.09 -5.21
CA GLU A 126 -15.37 1.23 -4.85
C GLU A 126 -14.92 1.98 -6.11
N GLN A 127 -14.99 3.31 -6.07
CA GLN A 127 -14.65 4.16 -7.21
C GLN A 127 -13.20 3.93 -7.70
N LEU A 128 -12.25 3.76 -6.77
CA LEU A 128 -10.85 3.50 -7.13
C LEU A 128 -10.70 2.15 -7.84
N LYS A 129 -11.39 1.12 -7.36
CA LYS A 129 -11.42 -0.21 -7.98
C LYS A 129 -12.02 -0.13 -9.38
N PHE A 130 -13.08 0.64 -9.58
CA PHE A 130 -13.67 0.86 -10.90
C PHE A 130 -12.66 1.47 -11.89
N TRP A 131 -12.02 2.58 -11.54
CA TRP A 131 -11.06 3.24 -12.43
C TRP A 131 -9.82 2.39 -12.71
N PHE A 132 -9.35 1.62 -11.72
CA PHE A 132 -8.26 0.68 -11.94
C PHE A 132 -8.56 -0.32 -13.08
N HIS A 133 -9.76 -0.88 -13.12
CA HIS A 133 -10.12 -1.84 -14.17
C HIS A 133 -10.33 -1.19 -15.55
N ILE A 134 -10.74 0.09 -15.59
CA ILE A 134 -10.70 0.89 -16.83
C ILE A 134 -9.25 0.99 -17.34
N VAL A 135 -8.32 1.36 -16.46
CA VAL A 135 -6.89 1.43 -16.81
C VAL A 135 -6.36 0.07 -17.28
N CYS A 136 -6.76 -1.03 -16.62
CA CYS A 136 -6.40 -2.38 -17.08
C CYS A 136 -6.89 -2.65 -18.51
N LEU A 137 -8.15 -2.35 -18.84
CA LEU A 137 -8.65 -2.54 -20.21
C LEU A 137 -7.87 -1.69 -21.22
N SER A 138 -7.61 -0.43 -20.91
CA SER A 138 -6.84 0.47 -21.78
C SER A 138 -5.41 -0.02 -21.99
N LEU A 139 -4.73 -0.46 -20.92
CA LEU A 139 -3.39 -1.05 -21.00
C LEU A 139 -3.40 -2.36 -21.80
N GLY A 140 -4.38 -3.24 -21.58
CA GLY A 140 -4.53 -4.48 -22.34
C GLY A 140 -4.66 -4.22 -23.85
N ALA A 141 -5.50 -3.25 -24.23
CA ALA A 141 -5.65 -2.84 -25.63
C ALA A 141 -4.36 -2.21 -26.20
N ALA A 142 -3.71 -1.33 -25.46
CA ALA A 142 -2.45 -0.71 -25.89
C ALA A 142 -1.34 -1.75 -26.10
N LEU A 143 -1.18 -2.69 -25.16
CA LEU A 143 -0.22 -3.78 -25.25
C LEU A 143 -0.51 -4.69 -26.44
N LEU A 144 -1.79 -5.00 -26.69
CA LEU A 144 -2.19 -5.79 -27.85
C LEU A 144 -1.77 -5.11 -29.16
N VAL A 145 -2.06 -3.81 -29.31
CA VAL A 145 -1.65 -3.04 -30.50
C VAL A 145 -0.13 -3.01 -30.66
N LEU A 146 0.61 -2.73 -29.57
CA LEU A 146 2.08 -2.75 -29.61
C LEU A 146 2.63 -4.11 -30.03
N THR A 147 1.99 -5.20 -29.57
CA THR A 147 2.36 -6.57 -29.94
C THR A 147 2.10 -6.86 -31.41
N ILE A 148 0.92 -6.52 -31.92
CA ILE A 148 0.54 -6.71 -33.32
C ILE A 148 1.50 -5.93 -34.24
N LEU A 149 1.85 -4.70 -33.85
CA LEU A 149 2.77 -3.84 -34.58
C LEU A 149 4.26 -4.21 -34.40
N LYS A 150 4.57 -5.26 -33.64
CA LYS A 150 5.95 -5.71 -33.34
C LYS A 150 6.85 -4.58 -32.81
N ARG A 151 6.29 -3.66 -32.02
CA ARG A 151 7.04 -2.61 -31.32
C ARG A 151 7.71 -3.19 -30.08
N ASP A 152 8.72 -2.50 -29.55
CA ASP A 152 9.45 -2.94 -28.37
C ASP A 152 8.60 -2.77 -27.09
N ILE A 153 7.83 -3.82 -26.77
CA ILE A 153 6.94 -3.90 -25.61
C ILE A 153 7.74 -3.89 -24.31
N ILE A 154 8.88 -4.57 -24.29
CA ILE A 154 9.70 -4.77 -23.09
C ILE A 154 10.26 -3.43 -22.64
N SER A 155 10.84 -2.65 -23.55
CA SER A 155 11.33 -1.31 -23.26
C SER A 155 10.20 -0.36 -22.85
N THR A 156 9.03 -0.48 -23.47
CA THR A 156 7.85 0.33 -23.14
C THR A 156 7.34 0.03 -21.73
N LEU A 157 7.22 -1.24 -21.36
CA LEU A 157 6.84 -1.67 -20.01
C LEU A 157 7.88 -1.26 -18.98
N GLY A 158 9.18 -1.37 -19.29
CA GLY A 158 10.26 -0.90 -18.43
C GLY A 158 10.11 0.58 -18.08
N TRP A 159 9.73 1.44 -19.04
CA TRP A 159 9.44 2.85 -18.78
C TRP A 159 8.22 3.09 -17.89
N ILE A 160 7.12 2.38 -18.16
CA ILE A 160 5.88 2.49 -17.37
C ILE A 160 6.15 2.07 -15.92
N VAL A 161 6.80 0.92 -15.73
CA VAL A 161 7.13 0.40 -14.40
C VAL A 161 8.10 1.33 -13.69
N LEU A 162 9.14 1.83 -14.38
CA LEU A 162 10.06 2.79 -13.80
C LEU A 162 9.33 4.05 -13.30
N PHE A 163 8.42 4.61 -14.09
CA PHE A 163 7.66 5.80 -13.70
C PHE A 163 6.80 5.53 -12.45
N ILE A 164 6.10 4.39 -12.40
CA ILE A 164 5.30 3.96 -11.25
C ILE A 164 6.19 3.71 -10.02
N SER A 165 7.32 3.04 -10.20
CA SER A 165 8.27 2.73 -9.14
C SER A 165 8.89 3.97 -8.54
N VAL A 166 9.26 4.96 -9.37
CA VAL A 166 9.75 6.26 -8.90
C VAL A 166 8.66 7.00 -8.15
N GLY A 167 7.45 7.10 -8.70
CA GLY A 167 6.33 7.76 -8.03
C GLY A 167 5.96 7.11 -6.68
N GLY A 168 5.83 5.78 -6.66
CA GLY A 168 5.54 5.00 -5.45
C GLY A 168 6.69 5.06 -4.44
N GLY A 169 7.94 5.02 -4.90
CA GLY A 169 9.12 5.18 -4.08
C GLY A 169 9.18 6.54 -3.41
N LEU A 170 8.96 7.63 -4.17
CA LEU A 170 8.89 8.99 -3.64
C LEU A 170 7.77 9.14 -2.60
N TYR A 171 6.59 8.58 -2.87
CA TYR A 171 5.48 8.56 -1.91
C TYR A 171 5.86 7.84 -0.60
N LEU A 172 6.46 6.65 -0.69
CA LEU A 172 6.90 5.88 0.47
C LEU A 172 8.01 6.58 1.25
N VAL A 173 8.93 7.27 0.57
CA VAL A 173 9.96 8.10 1.21
C VAL A 173 9.34 9.27 1.95
N TYR A 174 8.41 10.01 1.33
CA TYR A 174 7.72 11.14 1.93
C TYR A 174 6.92 10.73 3.18
N ASP A 175 6.12 9.67 3.09
CA ASP A 175 5.37 9.13 4.22
C ASP A 175 6.29 8.53 5.30
N GLY A 176 7.37 7.86 4.90
CA GLY A 176 8.42 7.40 5.79
C GLY A 176 9.10 8.54 6.54
N TYR A 177 9.37 9.67 5.90
CA TYR A 177 9.96 10.86 6.52
C TYR A 177 9.06 11.42 7.63
N GLY A 178 7.76 11.50 7.41
CA GLY A 178 6.80 11.87 8.45
C GLY A 178 6.83 10.93 9.67
N GLY A 179 6.96 9.63 9.42
CA GLY A 179 7.12 8.62 10.47
C GLY A 179 8.45 8.75 11.24
N TYR A 180 9.55 9.00 10.53
CA TYR A 180 10.87 9.20 11.13
C TYR A 180 10.91 10.45 12.00
N ARG A 181 10.31 11.56 11.55
CA ARG A 181 10.20 12.79 12.34
C ARG A 181 9.51 12.54 13.68
N LYS A 182 8.37 11.85 13.69
CA LYS A 182 7.65 11.49 14.93
C LYS A 182 8.46 10.59 15.84
N TYR A 183 9.19 9.62 15.27
CA TYR A 183 10.13 8.78 16.03
C TYR A 183 11.21 9.63 16.71
N ARG A 184 11.81 10.59 15.99
CA ARG A 184 12.83 11.50 16.53
C ARG A 184 12.29 12.42 17.61
N GLU A 185 11.10 12.97 17.45
CA GLU A 185 10.42 13.79 18.46
C GLU A 185 10.15 12.96 19.74
N THR A 186 9.67 11.72 19.59
CA THR A 186 9.44 10.81 20.73
C THR A 186 10.73 10.43 21.44
N SER A 187 11.78 10.09 20.68
CA SER A 187 13.10 9.77 21.24
C SER A 187 13.73 10.98 21.93
N LYS A 188 13.51 12.19 21.40
CA LYS A 188 13.94 13.44 22.05
C LYS A 188 13.21 13.64 23.38
N ALA A 189 11.89 13.46 23.43
CA ALA A 189 11.10 13.57 24.66
C ALA A 189 11.45 12.52 25.73
N LEU A 190 11.93 11.34 25.33
CA LEU A 190 12.43 10.31 26.25
C LEU A 190 13.81 10.63 26.82
N ASN A 191 14.64 11.33 26.04
CA ASN A 191 16.02 11.69 26.41
C ASN A 191 16.13 13.06 27.08
N GLU A 192 15.14 13.94 26.90
CA GLU A 192 14.99 15.12 27.75
C GLU A 192 14.63 14.62 29.15
N GLU A 193 15.59 14.75 30.09
CA GLU A 193 15.35 14.45 31.50
C GLU A 193 14.04 15.10 31.93
N LYS A 194 13.18 14.32 32.62
CA LYS A 194 11.99 14.86 33.28
C LYS A 194 12.47 15.96 34.21
N LYS A 195 12.40 17.23 33.77
CA LYS A 195 12.62 18.39 34.63
C LYS A 195 11.78 18.13 35.88
N PRO A 196 12.36 18.16 37.10
CA PRO A 196 11.59 17.93 38.30
C PRO A 196 10.40 18.87 38.25
N LYS A 197 9.18 18.31 38.37
CA LYS A 197 7.98 19.13 38.55
C LYS A 197 8.30 20.08 39.69
N LYS A 198 8.43 21.38 39.41
CA LYS A 198 8.49 22.38 40.46
C LYS A 198 7.24 22.14 41.30
N THR A 199 7.43 21.63 42.51
CA THR A 199 6.38 21.59 43.51
C THR A 199 5.86 23.02 43.62
N PRO A 200 4.53 23.25 43.53
CA PRO A 200 4.01 24.56 43.82
C PRO A 200 4.46 24.91 45.22
N LYS A 201 5.15 26.04 45.39
CA LYS A 201 5.41 26.61 46.72
C LYS A 201 4.04 26.75 47.36
N VAL A 202 3.78 25.96 48.40
CA VAL A 202 2.69 26.22 49.33
C VAL A 202 3.02 27.59 49.91
N GLU A 203 2.29 28.63 49.49
CA GLU A 203 2.31 29.90 50.17
C GLU A 203 1.80 29.64 51.59
N LYS A 204 2.68 29.86 52.56
CA LYS A 204 2.32 29.83 53.97
C LYS A 204 1.35 30.99 54.18
N ASP A 205 0.06 30.68 54.35
CA ASP A 205 -0.91 31.66 54.83
C ASP A 205 -0.42 32.22 56.16
N LEU A 206 -0.10 33.52 56.17
CA LEU A 206 0.16 34.27 57.39
C LEU A 206 -1.17 34.34 58.17
N PRO A 207 -1.17 34.08 59.49
CA PRO A 207 -2.40 34.16 60.29
C PRO A 207 -2.94 35.59 60.24
N LYS A 208 -4.19 35.74 59.77
CA LYS A 208 -4.92 37.02 59.82
C LYS A 208 -5.23 37.37 61.28
N PRO A 209 -5.16 38.66 61.68
CA PRO A 209 -5.52 39.08 63.03
C PRO A 209 -7.00 38.79 63.31
N THR A 210 -7.28 38.18 64.45
CA THR A 210 -8.64 37.96 64.97
C THR A 210 -9.32 39.31 65.20
N PRO A 211 -10.52 39.57 64.67
CA PRO A 211 -11.30 40.74 65.07
C PRO A 211 -11.77 40.57 66.53
N GLU A 212 -11.48 41.56 67.37
CA GLU A 212 -12.01 41.67 68.73
C GLU A 212 -13.54 41.69 68.70
N ILE A 213 -14.16 40.79 69.47
CA ILE A 213 -15.61 40.73 69.69
C ILE A 213 -15.98 41.95 70.56
N PRO A 214 -16.88 42.85 70.13
CA PRO A 214 -17.36 43.92 70.99
C PRO A 214 -18.24 43.35 72.11
N GLU A 215 -17.95 43.80 73.33
CA GLU A 215 -18.65 43.48 74.58
C GLU A 215 -20.18 43.63 74.47
N GLU A 216 -20.88 42.58 74.89
CA GLU A 216 -22.31 42.56 75.14
C GLU A 216 -22.57 43.43 76.38
N LYS A 217 -23.10 44.65 76.18
CA LYS A 217 -23.56 45.47 77.30
C LYS A 217 -24.92 44.96 77.77
N GLU A 218 -24.91 44.30 78.92
CA GLU A 218 -26.09 44.16 79.77
C GLU A 218 -26.57 45.55 80.18
N GLU A 219 -27.77 45.95 79.76
CA GLU A 219 -28.52 46.99 80.47
C GLU A 219 -29.90 46.46 80.87
N THR A 220 -30.08 46.48 82.19
CA THR A 220 -31.16 46.01 83.04
C THR A 220 -32.49 46.76 82.83
N TYR A 221 -33.61 46.03 82.90
CA TYR A 221 -34.95 46.59 83.06
C TYR A 221 -35.19 47.10 84.49
N ILE A 222 -35.57 48.36 84.70
CA ILE A 222 -36.53 48.81 85.74
C ILE A 222 -37.23 50.11 85.27
N ASN A 223 -38.58 50.12 85.39
CA ASN A 223 -39.63 51.16 85.22
C ASN A 223 -39.26 52.62 84.92
#